data_AF-A0A177AUE6-F1
#
_entry.id   AF-A0A177AUE6-F1
#
_cell.length_a   1.000
_cell.length_b   1.000
_cell.length_c   1.000
_cell.angle_alpha   90.00
_cell.angle_beta   90.00
_cell.angle_gamma   90.00
#
_symmetry.space_group_name_H-M   'P 1'
#
loop_
_entity.id
_entity.type
_entity.pdbx_description
1 polymer ?
#
loop_
_entity_poly.entity_id
_entity_poly.type
_entity_poly.pdbx_seq_one_letter_code
_entity_poly.pdbx_strand_id
1 'polypeptide(L)'
;MVELLVNELSDNELDNASTVRYQENSVCIYENDSLLGIGTLLIYDNFCRWRSSKTDQIMDINYEDIGVHAICRDKTRFPQNCIYLMVDKFVEYENSENVPTDIYNEIRFVPQNEASIDTIFNTMIQFVVSSESDIENKFSDYEDNGCQFDEADEETNSDGD
;
A
#
# COMPACT_ATOMS: atom_id res chain seq x y z
N MET A 1 -7.86 32.94 3.62
CA MET A 1 -6.88 31.84 3.50
C MET A 1 -7.72 30.57 3.52
N VAL A 2 -7.66 29.80 2.45
CA VAL A 2 -8.66 28.78 2.09
C VAL A 2 -8.53 27.58 3.04
N GLU A 3 -9.60 27.27 3.77
CA GLU A 3 -9.75 25.96 4.42
C GLU A 3 -9.96 24.93 3.30
N LEU A 4 -8.97 24.07 3.09
CA LEU A 4 -9.13 22.86 2.29
C LEU A 4 -10.01 21.91 3.11
N LEU A 5 -11.33 22.04 2.93
CA LEU A 5 -12.28 20.99 3.28
C LEU A 5 -12.04 19.83 2.32
N VAL A 6 -11.13 18.93 2.68
CA VAL A 6 -11.13 17.57 2.15
C VAL A 6 -12.35 16.91 2.78
N ASN A 7 -13.50 17.00 2.11
CA ASN A 7 -14.71 16.34 2.57
C ASN A 7 -14.48 14.83 2.50
N GLU A 8 -14.26 14.19 3.65
CA GLU A 8 -14.39 12.74 3.79
C GLU A 8 -15.84 12.37 3.42
N LEU A 9 -16.01 11.65 2.30
CA LEU A 9 -17.32 11.18 1.85
C LEU A 9 -17.86 10.14 2.84
N SER A 10 -19.16 10.14 3.11
CA SER A 10 -19.75 9.05 3.90
C SER A 10 -19.63 7.71 3.16
N ASP A 11 -19.64 6.58 3.88
CA ASP A 11 -19.49 5.24 3.28
C ASP A 11 -20.48 4.95 2.15
N ASN A 12 -21.71 5.43 2.30
CA ASN A 12 -22.76 5.32 1.29
C ASN A 12 -22.49 6.20 0.07
N GLU A 13 -21.90 7.38 0.27
CA GLU A 13 -21.54 8.27 -0.83
C GLU A 13 -20.32 7.74 -1.60
N LEU A 14 -19.35 7.13 -0.91
CA LEU A 14 -18.19 6.51 -1.54
C LEU A 14 -18.59 5.32 -2.42
N ASP A 15 -19.54 4.51 -1.95
CA ASP A 15 -20.13 3.41 -2.72
C ASP A 15 -20.88 3.89 -3.96
N ASN A 16 -21.58 5.01 -3.85
CA ASN A 16 -22.33 5.58 -4.96
C ASN A 16 -21.43 6.30 -5.97
N ALA A 17 -20.27 6.80 -5.52
CA ALA A 17 -19.30 7.52 -6.34
C ALA A 17 -18.30 6.58 -7.04
N SER A 18 -18.03 5.39 -6.48
CA SER A 18 -16.97 4.49 -6.93
C SER A 18 -17.54 3.19 -7.49
N THR A 19 -17.10 2.79 -8.69
CA THR A 19 -17.56 1.53 -9.30
C THR A 19 -16.85 0.33 -8.70
N VAL A 20 -17.60 -0.63 -8.15
CA VAL A 20 -17.05 -1.92 -7.70
C VAL A 20 -16.57 -2.72 -8.91
N ARG A 21 -15.28 -3.09 -8.93
CA ARG A 21 -14.65 -3.89 -10.00
C ARG A 21 -14.69 -5.37 -9.72
N TYR A 22 -14.57 -5.74 -8.44
CA TYR A 22 -14.68 -7.12 -8.00
C TYR A 22 -15.20 -7.17 -6.57
N GLN A 23 -15.90 -8.25 -6.23
CA GLN A 23 -16.42 -8.50 -4.90
C GLN A 23 -16.21 -9.96 -4.51
N GLU A 24 -15.66 -10.19 -3.32
CA GLU A 24 -15.59 -11.52 -2.69
C GLU A 24 -16.33 -11.50 -1.36
N ASN A 25 -17.25 -12.44 -1.17
CA ASN A 25 -17.89 -12.66 0.13
C ASN A 25 -17.06 -13.62 0.99
N SER A 26 -17.27 -13.59 2.30
CA SER A 26 -16.62 -14.51 3.23
C SER A 26 -15.08 -14.42 3.20
N VAL A 27 -14.56 -13.20 3.25
CA VAL A 27 -13.14 -12.91 3.42
C VAL A 27 -12.89 -12.59 4.89
N CYS A 28 -12.03 -13.37 5.54
CA CYS A 28 -11.52 -13.00 6.86
C CYS A 28 -10.41 -11.98 6.72
N ILE A 29 -10.32 -11.04 7.65
CA ILE A 29 -9.26 -10.06 7.68
C ILE A 29 -8.48 -10.13 8.98
N TYR A 30 -7.16 -10.11 8.86
CA TYR A 30 -6.23 -10.05 9.98
C TYR A 30 -5.45 -8.74 9.92
N GLU A 31 -5.31 -8.09 11.07
CA GLU A 31 -4.44 -6.94 11.27
C GLU A 31 -3.37 -7.34 12.30
N ASN A 32 -2.09 -7.28 11.92
CA ASN A 32 -0.95 -7.68 12.76
C ASN A 32 -1.19 -9.06 13.43
N ASP A 33 -1.55 -10.05 12.60
CA ASP A 33 -1.93 -11.42 12.98
C ASP A 33 -3.16 -11.56 13.91
N SER A 34 -3.84 -10.46 14.25
CA SER A 34 -5.09 -10.47 15.00
C SER A 34 -6.29 -10.53 14.06
N LEU A 35 -7.16 -11.55 14.25
CA LEU A 35 -8.39 -11.67 13.47
C LEU A 35 -9.37 -10.55 13.85
N LEU A 36 -9.72 -9.69 12.89
CA LEU A 36 -10.76 -8.68 13.08
C LEU A 36 -12.16 -9.27 12.82
N GLY A 37 -12.31 -10.10 11.80
CA GLY A 37 -13.59 -10.73 11.50
C GLY A 37 -13.68 -11.35 10.12
N ILE A 38 -14.92 -11.72 9.74
CA ILE A 38 -15.31 -12.19 8.41
C ILE A 38 -16.27 -11.18 7.77
N GLY A 39 -16.13 -10.98 6.47
CA GLY A 39 -16.81 -9.91 5.76
C GLY A 39 -16.80 -10.06 4.25
N THR A 40 -17.18 -8.99 3.57
CA THR A 40 -17.13 -8.87 2.11
C THR A 40 -16.00 -7.92 1.73
N LEU A 41 -15.12 -8.36 0.85
CA LEU A 41 -14.08 -7.54 0.22
C LEU A 41 -14.60 -6.97 -1.10
N LEU A 42 -14.50 -5.66 -1.25
CA LEU A 42 -14.88 -4.88 -2.43
C LEU A 42 -13.62 -4.22 -2.99
N ILE A 43 -13.37 -4.40 -4.28
CA ILE A 43 -12.23 -3.81 -4.99
C ILE A 43 -12.75 -2.69 -5.88
N TYR A 44 -12.22 -1.48 -5.68
CA TYR A 44 -12.44 -0.30 -6.50
C TYR A 44 -11.15 0.07 -7.25
N ASP A 45 -11.19 1.18 -8.00
CA ASP A 45 -10.09 1.64 -8.84
C ASP A 45 -8.92 2.25 -8.05
N ASN A 46 -9.16 2.76 -6.85
CA ASN A 46 -8.20 3.53 -6.06
C ASN A 46 -8.01 3.01 -4.63
N PHE A 47 -8.95 2.20 -4.14
CA PHE A 47 -8.85 1.55 -2.84
C PHE A 47 -9.57 0.19 -2.87
N CYS A 48 -9.32 -0.62 -1.86
CA CYS A 48 -10.17 -1.75 -1.53
C CYS A 48 -10.82 -1.55 -0.16
N ARG A 49 -12.01 -2.11 0.01
CA ARG A 49 -12.84 -1.96 1.20
C ARG A 49 -13.25 -3.33 1.71
N TRP A 50 -13.03 -3.57 2.98
CA TRP A 50 -13.60 -4.71 3.67
C TRP A 50 -14.75 -4.27 4.57
N ARG A 51 -15.87 -4.99 4.50
CA ARG A 51 -17.04 -4.76 5.35
C ARG A 51 -17.34 -5.98 6.18
N SER A 52 -17.40 -5.80 7.49
CA SER A 52 -17.75 -6.88 8.40
C SER A 52 -19.15 -7.42 8.12
N SER A 53 -19.31 -8.74 8.18
CA SER A 53 -20.63 -9.38 8.05
C SER A 53 -21.38 -9.43 9.39
N LYS A 54 -20.75 -8.98 10.49
CA LYS A 54 -21.27 -9.13 11.86
C LYS A 54 -21.42 -7.80 12.60
N THR A 55 -20.70 -6.78 12.18
CA THR A 55 -20.62 -5.46 12.81
C THR A 55 -20.71 -4.40 11.71
N ASP A 56 -20.95 -3.15 12.07
CA ASP A 56 -20.91 -2.02 11.12
C ASP A 56 -19.46 -1.55 10.85
N GLN A 57 -18.47 -2.41 11.09
CA GLN A 57 -17.06 -2.09 10.88
C GLN A 57 -16.72 -2.16 9.39
N ILE A 58 -16.04 -1.12 8.93
CA ILE A 58 -15.51 -0.98 7.57
C ILE A 58 -14.02 -0.71 7.69
N MET A 59 -13.25 -1.21 6.73
CA MET A 59 -11.83 -0.93 6.62
C MET A 59 -11.48 -0.64 5.17
N ASP A 60 -11.01 0.57 4.91
CA ASP A 60 -10.55 1.02 3.60
C ASP A 60 -9.03 1.00 3.56
N ILE A 61 -8.48 0.57 2.42
CA ILE A 61 -7.05 0.54 2.15
C ILE A 61 -6.83 1.20 0.79
N ASN A 62 -6.27 2.40 0.77
CA ASN A 62 -5.89 3.06 -0.47
C ASN A 62 -4.69 2.33 -1.07
N TYR A 63 -4.66 2.20 -2.38
CA TYR A 63 -3.54 1.52 -3.05
C TYR A 63 -2.23 2.30 -2.95
N GLU A 64 -2.30 3.63 -2.84
CA GLU A 64 -1.13 4.49 -2.61
C GLU A 64 -0.44 4.23 -1.27
N ASP A 65 -1.16 3.70 -0.28
CA ASP A 65 -0.63 3.40 1.05
C ASP A 65 0.00 1.99 1.12
N ILE A 66 -0.05 1.18 0.06
CA ILE A 66 0.45 -0.19 0.05
C ILE A 66 1.92 -0.23 -0.35
N GLY A 67 2.82 -0.40 0.63
CA GLY A 67 4.25 -0.57 0.37
C GLY A 67 4.64 -1.99 -0.11
N VAL A 68 3.92 -3.03 0.34
CA VAL A 68 4.18 -4.42 -0.10
C VAL A 68 2.86 -5.16 -0.29
N HIS A 69 2.77 -5.94 -1.37
CA HIS A 69 1.65 -6.85 -1.62
C HIS A 69 2.17 -8.21 -2.12
N ALA A 70 1.61 -9.32 -1.61
CA ALA A 70 2.00 -10.66 -2.03
C ALA A 70 0.88 -11.69 -1.80
N ILE A 71 0.92 -12.79 -2.54
CA ILE A 71 0.17 -13.99 -2.17
C ILE A 71 1.03 -14.86 -1.25
N CYS A 72 0.56 -15.09 -0.03
CA CYS A 72 1.20 -15.99 0.92
C CYS A 72 0.52 -17.36 0.90
N ARG A 73 1.29 -18.40 0.52
CA ARG A 73 0.88 -19.82 0.58
C ARG A 73 1.73 -20.63 1.57
N ASP A 74 2.69 -19.99 2.22
CA ASP A 74 3.61 -20.63 3.15
C ASP A 74 2.94 -20.83 4.52
N LYS A 75 2.52 -22.06 4.76
CA LYS A 75 1.85 -22.48 6.00
C LYS A 75 2.72 -22.39 7.24
N THR A 76 4.04 -22.25 7.08
CA THR A 76 4.96 -22.03 8.21
C THR A 76 4.95 -20.58 8.68
N ARG A 77 4.57 -19.63 7.81
CA ARG A 77 4.43 -18.21 8.13
C ARG A 77 3.01 -17.85 8.57
N PHE A 78 2.01 -18.37 7.88
CA PHE A 78 0.61 -18.14 8.24
C PHE A 78 -0.24 -19.38 7.89
N PRO A 79 -1.12 -19.88 8.79
CA PRO A 79 -1.80 -21.16 8.59
C PRO A 79 -2.73 -21.23 7.37
N GLN A 80 -3.15 -20.10 6.82
CA GLN A 80 -4.12 -20.02 5.72
C GLN A 80 -3.48 -19.40 4.49
N ASN A 81 -3.99 -19.74 3.29
CA ASN A 81 -3.54 -19.08 2.08
C ASN A 81 -4.18 -17.69 2.06
N CYS A 82 -3.39 -16.65 1.85
CA CYS A 82 -3.87 -15.29 2.01
C CYS A 82 -3.19 -14.32 1.06
N ILE A 83 -3.79 -13.14 0.93
CA ILE A 83 -3.15 -11.96 0.35
C ILE A 83 -2.57 -11.18 1.52
N TYR A 84 -1.26 -10.97 1.49
CA TYR A 84 -0.51 -10.19 2.46
C TYR A 84 -0.33 -8.77 1.93
N LEU A 85 -0.60 -7.78 2.77
CA LEU A 85 -0.33 -6.37 2.53
C LEU A 85 0.51 -5.80 3.68
N MET A 86 1.48 -4.96 3.34
CA MET A 86 2.11 -4.03 4.26
C MET A 86 1.63 -2.63 3.86
N VAL A 87 0.93 -1.97 4.77
CA VAL A 87 0.29 -0.66 4.54
C VAL A 87 0.95 0.37 5.44
N ASP A 88 1.32 1.50 4.89
CA ASP A 88 1.90 2.61 5.64
C ASP A 88 0.84 3.18 6.59
N LYS A 89 1.16 3.32 7.88
CA LYS A 89 0.31 4.13 8.75
C LYS A 89 0.69 5.59 8.55
N PHE A 90 -0.25 6.39 8.04
CA PHE A 90 -0.21 7.83 8.30
C PHE A 90 -0.44 8.04 9.78
N VAL A 91 0.67 8.20 10.50
CA VAL A 91 0.61 8.54 11.91
C VAL A 91 0.65 10.06 12.03
N GLU A 92 -0.52 10.69 12.11
CA GLU A 92 -0.62 12.10 12.49
C GLU A 92 -0.21 12.26 13.96
N TYR A 93 1.09 12.42 14.23
CA TYR A 93 1.54 12.88 15.54
C TYR A 93 1.98 14.34 15.45
N GLU A 94 1.13 15.23 15.97
CA GLU A 94 1.62 16.45 16.58
C GLU A 94 2.56 16.06 17.74
N ASN A 95 3.85 16.38 17.61
CA ASN A 95 4.93 16.15 18.59
C ASN A 95 5.34 14.70 18.89
N SER A 96 6.39 14.21 18.22
CA SER A 96 7.22 13.12 18.77
C SER A 96 8.59 13.06 18.08
N GLU A 97 9.62 13.64 18.68
CA GLU A 97 11.05 13.47 18.29
C GLU A 97 11.58 12.03 18.52
N ASN A 98 10.73 11.02 18.68
CA ASN A 98 11.11 9.62 18.93
C ASN A 98 10.09 8.61 18.38
N VAL A 99 9.44 8.88 17.24
CA VAL A 99 8.68 7.83 16.54
C VAL A 99 9.64 6.99 15.69
N PRO A 100 9.66 5.65 15.84
CA PRO A 100 10.30 4.79 14.86
C PRO A 100 9.73 5.08 13.48
N THR A 101 10.61 5.33 12.51
CA THR A 101 10.27 5.73 11.13
C THR A 101 9.58 4.63 10.30
N ASP A 102 9.33 3.45 10.89
CA ASP A 102 8.93 2.23 10.18
C ASP A 102 7.70 1.56 10.82
N ILE A 103 6.67 2.32 11.20
CA ILE A 103 5.42 1.74 11.73
C ILE A 103 4.52 1.37 10.55
N TYR A 104 4.75 0.19 9.98
CA TYR A 104 3.86 -0.41 8.98
C TYR A 104 2.75 -1.21 9.66
N ASN A 105 1.58 -1.26 9.02
CA ASN A 105 0.49 -2.15 9.41
C ASN A 105 0.47 -3.38 8.51
N GLU A 106 0.47 -4.56 9.11
CA GLU A 106 0.30 -5.78 8.34
C GLU A 106 -1.16 -6.17 8.21
N ILE A 107 -1.67 -6.26 6.99
CA ILE A 107 -3.02 -6.73 6.70
C ILE A 107 -2.96 -8.07 5.96
N ARG A 108 -3.87 -8.99 6.29
CA ARG A 108 -4.07 -10.22 5.50
C ARG A 108 -5.53 -10.41 5.15
N PHE A 109 -5.80 -10.59 3.87
CA PHE A 109 -7.10 -11.09 3.40
C PHE A 109 -7.04 -12.60 3.23
N VAL A 110 -7.94 -13.30 3.91
CA VAL A 110 -8.09 -14.76 3.84
C VAL A 110 -9.47 -15.10 3.29
N PRO A 111 -9.61 -15.29 1.97
CA PRO A 111 -10.85 -15.75 1.37
C PRO A 111 -11.18 -17.17 1.84
N GLN A 112 -12.44 -17.43 2.19
CA GLN A 112 -12.90 -18.80 2.45
C GLN A 112 -12.82 -19.67 1.18
N ASN A 113 -12.98 -19.06 0.00
CA ASN A 113 -12.77 -19.69 -1.29
C ASN A 113 -11.31 -19.48 -1.74
N GLU A 114 -10.42 -20.42 -1.48
CA GLU A 114 -9.01 -20.26 -1.87
C GLU A 114 -8.79 -20.08 -3.38
N ALA A 115 -9.73 -20.53 -4.23
CA ALA A 115 -9.64 -20.35 -5.68
C ALA A 115 -9.79 -18.88 -6.12
N SER A 116 -10.34 -18.00 -5.27
CA SER A 116 -10.47 -16.57 -5.58
C SER A 116 -9.22 -15.75 -5.24
N ILE A 117 -8.22 -16.33 -4.54
CA ILE A 117 -7.01 -15.61 -4.12
C ILE A 117 -6.30 -14.96 -5.31
N ASP A 118 -6.04 -15.72 -6.39
CA ASP A 118 -5.35 -15.19 -7.56
C ASP A 118 -6.20 -14.12 -8.28
N THR A 119 -7.53 -14.27 -8.31
CA THR A 119 -8.42 -13.26 -8.89
C THR A 119 -8.40 -11.96 -8.09
N ILE A 120 -8.58 -12.03 -6.76
CA ILE A 120 -8.55 -10.87 -5.87
C ILE A 120 -7.20 -10.15 -6.01
N PHE A 121 -6.09 -10.90 -5.94
CA PHE A 121 -4.76 -10.32 -6.06
C PHE A 121 -4.54 -9.65 -7.41
N ASN A 122 -4.82 -10.33 -8.52
CA ASN A 122 -4.62 -9.79 -9.87
C ASN A 122 -5.49 -8.56 -10.14
N THR A 123 -6.74 -8.54 -9.65
CA THR A 123 -7.60 -7.37 -9.78
C THR A 123 -7.07 -6.19 -8.97
N MET A 124 -6.60 -6.42 -7.73
CA MET A 124 -6.04 -5.37 -6.88
C MET A 124 -4.76 -4.76 -7.48
N ILE A 125 -3.79 -5.58 -7.89
CA ILE A 125 -2.50 -5.07 -8.40
C ILE A 125 -2.64 -4.30 -9.72
N GLN A 126 -3.65 -4.60 -10.53
CA GLN A 126 -3.94 -3.82 -11.74
C GLN A 126 -4.11 -2.33 -11.40
N PHE A 127 -4.72 -2.04 -10.26
CA PHE A 127 -4.99 -0.69 -9.80
C PHE A 127 -3.84 -0.10 -8.99
N VAL A 128 -3.13 -0.90 -8.18
CA VAL A 128 -1.89 -0.48 -7.51
C VAL A 128 -0.85 0.02 -8.53
N VAL A 129 -0.62 -0.74 -9.60
CA VAL A 129 0.32 -0.33 -10.67
C VAL A 129 -0.16 0.92 -11.40
N SER A 130 -1.48 1.07 -11.56
CA SER A 130 -2.04 2.27 -12.19
C SER A 130 -1.83 3.52 -11.33
N SER A 131 -1.99 3.43 -10.00
CA SER A 131 -1.68 4.54 -9.09
C SER A 131 -0.18 4.88 -9.03
N GLU A 132 0.70 3.88 -9.15
CA GLU A 132 2.15 4.11 -9.17
C GLU A 132 2.64 4.81 -10.45
N SER A 133 1.92 4.70 -11.57
CA SER A 133 2.32 5.38 -12.81
C SER A 133 2.28 6.92 -12.72
N ASP A 134 1.65 7.48 -11.69
CA ASP A 134 1.72 8.90 -11.36
C ASP A 134 3.04 9.30 -10.66
N ILE A 135 3.85 8.32 -10.24
CA ILE A 135 5.14 8.54 -9.57
C ILE A 135 6.25 8.94 -10.56
N GLU A 136 6.17 8.56 -11.84
CA GLU A 136 7.12 9.06 -12.86
C GLU A 136 7.08 10.59 -12.99
N ASN A 137 6.00 11.26 -12.56
CA ASN A 137 5.95 12.72 -12.46
C ASN A 137 6.60 13.28 -11.17
N LYS A 138 6.68 12.53 -10.07
CA LYS A 138 7.23 13.00 -8.79
C LYS A 138 8.76 12.97 -8.70
N PHE A 139 9.43 12.16 -9.53
CA PHE A 139 10.90 12.11 -9.58
C PHE A 139 11.52 13.08 -10.60
N SER A 140 10.71 13.85 -11.33
CA SER A 140 11.21 14.76 -12.37
C SER A 140 11.86 16.06 -11.83
N ASP A 141 11.81 16.31 -10.52
CA ASP A 141 12.40 17.51 -9.88
C ASP A 141 13.84 17.30 -9.37
N TYR A 142 14.43 16.10 -9.52
CA TYR A 142 15.87 15.95 -9.34
C TYR A 142 16.57 16.28 -10.65
N GLU A 143 16.73 17.59 -10.90
CA GLU A 143 17.71 18.06 -11.87
C GLU A 143 19.08 17.44 -11.54
N ASP A 144 19.57 16.68 -12.51
CA ASP A 144 20.94 16.22 -12.70
C ASP A 144 21.93 17.39 -12.58
N ASN A 145 22.25 17.77 -11.34
CA ASN A 145 23.44 18.56 -11.05
C ASN A 145 24.63 17.61 -11.03
N GLY A 146 25.11 17.30 -12.24
CA GLY A 146 26.22 16.40 -12.51
C GLY A 146 27.38 16.60 -11.53
N CYS A 147 27.75 15.53 -10.84
CA CYS A 147 29.00 15.46 -10.10
C CYS A 147 30.15 15.53 -11.10
N GLN A 148 30.67 16.74 -11.31
CA GLN A 148 31.88 16.99 -12.07
C GLN A 148 33.03 16.30 -11.33
N PHE A 149 33.47 15.16 -11.85
CA PHE A 149 34.69 14.49 -11.39
C PHE A 149 35.84 15.34 -11.92
N ASP A 150 36.46 16.15 -11.06
CA ASP A 150 37.72 16.80 -11.40
C ASP A 150 38.77 15.68 -11.54
N GLU A 151 39.24 15.48 -12.78
CA GLU A 151 40.31 14.56 -13.13
C GLU A 151 41.54 14.90 -12.29
N ALA A 152 41.97 13.96 -11.44
CA ALA A 152 43.24 14.05 -10.74
C ALA A 152 44.36 13.84 -11.76
N ASP A 153 45.07 14.91 -12.10
CA ASP A 153 46.25 14.88 -12.96
C ASP A 153 47.29 13.89 -12.41
N GLU A 154 47.63 12.92 -13.26
CA GLU A 154 48.70 11.95 -13.03
C GLU A 154 50.09 12.60 -13.11
N GLU A 155 50.94 12.16 -12.17
CA GLU A 155 52.40 12.09 -12.14
C GLU A 155 53.23 12.92 -13.15
N THR A 156 54.08 13.80 -12.61
CA THR A 156 55.40 14.06 -13.21
C THR A 156 56.50 13.59 -12.27
N ASN A 157 57.03 12.41 -12.58
CA ASN A 157 58.34 11.96 -12.12
C ASN A 157 59.41 12.94 -12.64
N SER A 158 60.20 13.53 -11.75
CA SER A 158 61.46 14.18 -12.11
C SER A 158 62.62 13.45 -11.40
N ASP A 159 63.13 12.42 -12.05
CA ASP A 159 64.50 11.94 -11.86
C ASP A 159 65.37 12.51 -12.99
N GLY A 160 66.54 13.06 -12.61
CA GLY A 160 67.62 13.52 -13.51
C GLY A 160 68.08 14.94 -13.15
N ASP A 161 69.34 15.24 -12.84
CA ASP A 161 70.64 14.55 -12.92
C ASP A 161 71.57 15.21 -11.88
#